data_AF-A0A2E8QQI2-F1
#
_entry.id   AF-A0A2E8QQI2-F1
#
_cell.length_a   1.000
_cell.length_b   1.000
_cell.length_c   1.000
_cell.angle_alpha   90.00
_cell.angle_beta   90.00
_cell.angle_gamma   90.00
#
_symmetry.space_group_name_H-M   'P 1'
#
loop_
_entity.id
_entity.type
_entity.pdbx_description
1 polymer ?
#
loop_
_entity_poly.entity_id
_entity_poly.type
_entity_poly.pdbx_seq_one_letter_code
_entity_poly.pdbx_strand_id
1 'polypeptide(L)' 'MPRGEELYSGKAKSVFLTEDPARLVLEFRDDTSAFD' A
#
# COMPACT_ATOMS: atom_id res chain seq x y z
N MET A 1 -2.18 12.59 -5.47
CA MET A 1 -3.40 11.81 -5.71
C MET A 1 -3.96 11.40 -4.37
N PRO A 2 -5.24 11.66 -4.06
CA PRO A 2 -5.87 11.02 -2.90
C PRO A 2 -5.83 9.50 -3.09
N ARG A 3 -5.50 8.77 -2.02
CA ARG A 3 -5.43 7.30 -2.03
C ARG A 3 -6.86 6.75 -2.03
N GLY A 4 -7.14 5.76 -2.86
CA GLY A 4 -8.43 5.05 -2.86
C GLY A 4 -8.54 4.07 -1.69
N GLU A 5 -9.46 3.12 -1.80
CA GLU A 5 -9.65 2.05 -0.82
C GLU A 5 -8.36 1.22 -0.64
N GLU A 6 -8.03 0.89 0.62
CA GLU A 6 -6.91 0.01 0.94
C GLU A 6 -7.29 -1.45 0.66
N LEU A 7 -6.50 -2.14 -0.16
CA LEU A 7 -6.70 -3.54 -0.47
C LEU A 7 -5.95 -4.47 0.49
N TYR A 8 -4.73 -4.09 0.84
CA TYR A 8 -3.81 -4.91 1.62
C TYR A 8 -2.77 -4.06 2.34
N SER A 9 -2.45 -4.46 3.56
CA SER A 9 -1.36 -3.91 4.36
C SER A 9 -0.44 -5.03 4.83
N GLY A 10 0.81 -4.96 4.40
CA GLY A 10 1.89 -5.85 4.80
C GLY A 10 2.83 -5.20 5.82
N LYS A 11 3.95 -5.87 6.14
CA LYS A 11 4.89 -5.40 7.18
C LYS A 11 5.48 -4.00 6.91
N ALA A 12 5.73 -3.67 5.64
CA ALA A 12 6.39 -2.40 5.26
C ALA A 12 5.64 -1.60 4.17
N LYS A 13 4.53 -2.13 3.65
CA LYS A 13 3.82 -1.51 2.52
C LYS A 13 2.32 -1.63 2.66
N SER A 14 1.61 -0.61 2.20
CA SER A 14 0.16 -0.64 1.96
C SER A 14 -0.14 -0.46 0.47
N VAL A 15 -1.16 -1.16 -0.03
CA VAL A 15 -1.59 -1.13 -1.43
C VAL A 15 -3.01 -0.56 -1.50
N PHE A 16 -3.21 0.43 -2.35
CA PHE A 16 -4.49 1.12 -2.52
C PHE A 16 -4.97 1.08 -3.97
N LEU A 17 -6.29 1.02 -4.14
CA LEU A 17 -6.95 1.22 -5.43
C LEU A 17 -6.78 2.65 -5.95
N THR A 18 -6.94 2.78 -7.26
CA THR A 18 -7.06 4.06 -7.95
C THR A 18 -8.30 4.05 -8.84
N GLU A 19 -8.62 5.19 -9.45
CA GLU A 19 -9.71 5.28 -10.43
C GLU A 19 -9.40 4.52 -11.73
N ASP A 20 -8.13 4.32 -12.06
CA ASP A 20 -7.70 3.47 -13.18
C ASP A 20 -7.50 2.03 -12.67
N PRO A 21 -8.32 1.05 -13.07
CA PRO A 21 -8.24 -0.32 -12.57
C PRO A 21 -6.95 -1.03 -12.98
N ALA A 22 -6.19 -0.49 -13.93
CA ALA A 22 -4.89 -1.03 -14.33
C ALA A 22 -3.73 -0.49 -13.47
N ARG A 23 -3.98 0.39 -12.50
CA ARG A 23 -2.94 1.02 -11.66
C ARG A 23 -3.24 0.90 -10.18
N LEU A 24 -2.17 0.80 -9.41
CA LEU A 24 -2.19 0.74 -7.95
C LEU A 24 -1.27 1.81 -7.37
N VAL A 25 -1.59 2.26 -6.16
CA VAL A 25 -0.69 3.09 -5.35
C VAL A 25 -0.08 2.22 -4.26
N LEU A 26 1.26 2.25 -4.16
CA LEU A 26 2.01 1.58 -3.10
C LEU A 26 2.60 2.64 -2.17
N GLU A 27 2.24 2.58 -0.90
CA GLU A 27 2.89 3.37 0.15
C GLU A 27 3.96 2.53 0.83
N PHE A 28 5.19 3.04 0.83
CA PHE A 28 6.31 2.49 1.58
C PHE A 28 6.34 3.20 2.93
N ARG A 29 6.18 2.43 4.00
CA ARG A 29 6.24 2.96 5.37
C ARG A 29 7.66 2.81 5.89
N ASP A 30 8.05 3.65 6.84
CA ASP A 30 9.33 3.55 7.54
C ASP A 30 9.35 2.40 8.58
N ASP A 31 8.41 1.46 8.46
CA ASP A 31 8.31 0.29 9.31
C ASP A 31 9.39 -0.72 8.92
N THR A 32 10.36 -0.89 9.82
CA THR A 32 11.35 -1.97 9.73
C THR A 32 10.95 -3.09 10.68
N SER A 33 10.60 -4.24 10.13
CA SER A 33 10.35 -5.45 10.93
C SER A 33 11.57 -6.37 10.89
N ALA A 34 11.93 -6.96 12.04
CA ALA A 34 12.92 -8.02 12.14
C ALA A 34 12.40 -9.16 13.02
N PHE A 35 12.63 -10.40 12.58
CA PHE A 35 12.11 -11.66 13.14
C PHE A 35 10.57 -11.83 13.04
N ASP A 36 10.14 -13.11 12.99
CA ASP A 36 9.04 -13.71 12.18
C ASP A 36 9.32 -13.87 10.67
#